data_AF-A0A965NVX7-F1
#
_entry.id   AF-A0A965NVX7-F1
#
_cell.length_a   1.000
_cell.length_b   1.000
_cell.length_c   1.000
_cell.angle_alpha   90.00
_cell.angle_beta   90.00
_cell.angle_gamma   90.00
#
_symmetry.space_group_name_H-M   'P 1'
#
loop_
_entity.id
_entity.type
_entity.pdbx_description
1 polymer ?
#
loop_
_entity_poly.entity_id
_entity_poly.type
_entity_poly.pdbx_seq_one_letter_code
_entity_poly.pdbx_strand_id
1 'polypeptide(L)'
;RYGKGQVMTGEQARWGYENLNISRARLGQLGFTGVLSPIQTSCADHMGSAWARVHTWDGTKFNWSSDWLQGDETIMRPMVTASADGYAKEKKIARRPEADCKS
;
A
#
# COMPACT_ATOMS: atom_id res chain seq x y z
N ARG A 1 6.43 18.00 2.03
CA ARG A 1 5.35 19.00 1.82
C ARG A 1 4.78 19.48 3.15
N TYR A 2 4.34 18.58 4.03
CA TYR A 2 3.82 18.90 5.37
C TYR A 2 4.70 18.32 6.49
N GLY A 3 4.41 18.67 7.75
CA GLY A 3 4.88 17.96 8.95
C GLY A 3 6.28 18.26 9.48
N LYS A 4 7.01 19.21 8.91
CA LYS A 4 8.32 19.61 9.48
C LYS A 4 8.11 20.47 10.73
N GLY A 5 8.28 19.86 11.91
CA GLY A 5 8.18 20.54 13.21
C GLY A 5 6.75 20.86 13.67
N GLN A 6 5.74 20.24 13.05
CA GLN A 6 4.33 20.46 13.37
C GLN A 6 3.57 19.13 13.41
N VAL A 7 2.46 19.09 14.15
CA VAL A 7 1.50 17.99 14.11
C VAL A 7 0.68 18.08 12.83
N MET A 8 0.37 16.93 12.24
CA MET A 8 -0.33 16.82 10.96
C MET A 8 -1.83 16.74 11.21
N THR A 9 -2.63 17.39 10.36
CA THR A 9 -4.08 17.14 10.30
C THR A 9 -4.37 15.80 9.61
N GLY A 10 -5.62 15.32 9.71
CA GLY A 10 -6.04 14.09 9.02
C GLY A 10 -5.87 14.17 7.51
N GLU A 11 -6.15 15.32 6.91
CA GLU A 11 -6.01 15.57 5.46
C GLU A 11 -4.55 15.55 5.02
N GLN A 12 -3.65 16.10 5.85
CA GLN A 12 -2.22 16.08 5.58
C GLN A 12 -1.62 14.69 5.73
N ALA A 13 -2.09 13.91 6.71
CA ALA A 13 -1.72 12.52 6.88
C ALA A 13 -2.21 11.69 5.68
N ARG A 14 -3.47 11.82 5.27
CA ARG A 14 -4.02 11.19 4.06
C ARG A 14 -3.17 11.51 2.84
N TRP A 15 -2.85 12.79 2.61
CA TRP A 15 -1.98 13.19 1.51
C TRP A 15 -0.63 12.46 1.55
N GLY A 16 0.00 12.37 2.73
CA GLY A 16 1.26 11.66 2.89
C GLY A 16 1.14 10.16 2.59
N TYR A 17 0.08 9.51 3.07
CA TYR A 17 -0.18 8.10 2.79
C TYR A 17 -0.56 7.82 1.34
N GLU A 18 -1.14 8.77 0.62
CA GLU A 18 -1.43 8.66 -0.82
C GLU A 18 -0.26 9.10 -1.70
N ASN A 19 0.85 9.56 -1.13
CA ASN A 19 2.06 9.97 -1.86
C ASN A 19 3.30 9.25 -1.31
N LEU A 20 3.09 8.13 -0.64
CA LEU A 20 4.15 7.37 -0.05
C LEU A 20 4.99 6.77 -1.18
N ASN A 21 6.30 6.98 -1.12
CA ASN A 21 7.27 6.36 -2.02
C ASN A 21 8.50 5.96 -1.22
N ILE A 22 8.45 4.74 -0.67
CA ILE A 22 9.56 4.14 0.06
C ILE A 22 10.31 3.24 -0.91
N SER A 23 11.32 3.82 -1.55
CA SER A 23 12.21 3.10 -2.45
C SER A 23 13.04 2.05 -1.70
N ARG A 24 13.64 1.12 -2.45
CA ARG A 24 14.60 0.15 -1.89
C ARG A 24 15.75 0.82 -1.15
N ALA A 25 16.28 1.92 -1.69
CA ALA A 25 17.34 2.69 -1.03
C ALA A 25 16.85 3.27 0.31
N ARG A 26 15.60 3.78 0.36
CA ARG A 26 15.02 4.29 1.59
C ARG A 26 14.80 3.19 2.63
N LEU A 27 14.33 2.02 2.22
CA LEU A 27 14.24 0.84 3.10
C LEU A 27 15.60 0.47 3.68
N GLY A 28 16.66 0.51 2.88
CA GLY A 28 18.02 0.26 3.34
C GLY A 28 18.48 1.24 4.42
N GLN A 29 18.25 2.55 4.21
CA GLN A 29 18.55 3.58 5.22
C GLN A 29 17.78 3.40 6.52
N LEU A 30 16.57 2.82 6.45
CA LEU A 30 15.70 2.57 7.60
C LEU A 30 15.97 1.21 8.27
N GLY A 31 16.89 0.38 7.74
CA GLY A 31 17.19 -0.94 8.29
C GLY A 31 16.18 -2.04 7.91
N PHE A 32 15.33 -1.82 6.91
CA PHE A 32 14.31 -2.78 6.47
C PHE A 32 14.73 -3.64 5.26
N THR A 33 16.02 -3.64 4.89
CA THR A 33 16.53 -4.49 3.81
C THR A 33 16.17 -5.95 4.07
N GLY A 34 15.52 -6.59 3.10
CA GLY A 34 15.13 -7.99 3.21
C GLY A 34 13.95 -8.25 4.14
N VAL A 35 13.35 -7.22 4.75
CA VAL A 35 12.12 -7.32 5.56
C VAL A 35 10.91 -6.88 4.74
N LEU A 36 11.02 -5.71 4.08
CA LEU A 36 9.96 -5.14 3.26
C LEU A 36 10.37 -5.05 1.78
N SER A 37 9.38 -5.15 0.89
CA SER A 37 9.52 -4.76 -0.53
C SER A 37 9.24 -3.25 -0.66
N PRO A 38 9.73 -2.55 -1.70
CA PRO A 38 9.40 -1.14 -1.93
C PRO A 38 7.89 -0.89 -1.92
N ILE A 39 7.48 0.21 -1.29
CA ILE A 39 6.07 0.58 -1.13
C ILE A 39 5.85 1.91 -1.85
N GLN A 40 4.89 1.92 -2.76
CA GLN A 40 4.41 3.15 -3.38
C GLN A 40 2.89 3.14 -3.42
N THR A 41 2.26 4.17 -2.89
CA THR A 41 0.80 4.31 -2.88
C THR A 41 0.37 5.54 -3.67
N SER A 42 -0.91 5.58 -4.02
CA SER A 42 -1.56 6.70 -4.69
C SER A 42 -3.00 6.82 -4.21
N CYS A 43 -3.73 7.90 -4.50
CA CYS A 43 -5.18 7.93 -4.25
C CYS A 43 -5.92 6.74 -4.93
N ALA A 44 -5.44 6.29 -6.10
CA ALA A 44 -6.04 5.15 -6.81
C ALA A 44 -5.62 3.78 -6.26
N ASP A 45 -4.57 3.73 -5.43
CA ASP A 45 -4.00 2.51 -4.87
C ASP A 45 -3.48 2.75 -3.45
N HIS A 46 -4.33 2.41 -2.47
CA HIS A 46 -4.00 2.50 -1.06
C HIS A 46 -3.24 1.28 -0.51
N MET A 47 -3.01 0.24 -1.32
CA MET A 47 -2.24 -0.95 -0.92
C MET A 47 -0.76 -0.77 -1.28
N GLY A 48 -0.51 -0.36 -2.52
CA GLY A 48 0.80 -0.07 -3.09
C GLY A 48 1.64 -1.29 -3.45
N SER A 49 1.98 -2.15 -2.49
CA SER A 49 2.81 -3.34 -2.72
C SER A 49 2.02 -4.62 -2.50
N ALA A 50 1.83 -5.41 -3.57
CA ALA A 50 1.24 -6.75 -3.54
C ALA A 50 2.31 -7.86 -3.47
N TRP A 51 3.41 -7.63 -2.73
CA TRP A 51 4.48 -8.62 -2.57
C TRP A 51 4.37 -9.36 -1.24
N ALA A 52 4.49 -10.69 -1.29
CA ALA A 52 4.49 -11.55 -0.11
C ALA A 52 5.65 -12.54 -0.16
N ARG A 53 5.92 -13.17 0.99
CA ARG A 53 6.83 -14.31 1.12
C ARG A 53 6.17 -15.34 2.02
N VAL A 54 6.50 -16.61 1.78
CA VAL A 54 6.02 -17.72 2.58
C VAL A 54 7.06 -18.08 3.62
N HIS A 55 6.60 -18.21 4.86
CA HIS A 55 7.34 -18.87 5.92
C HIS A 55 6.67 -20.20 6.25
N THR A 56 7.47 -21.23 6.46
CA THR A 56 7.00 -22.53 6.93
C THR A 56 7.46 -22.76 8.37
N TRP A 57 6.52 -23.14 9.23
CA TRP A 57 6.80 -23.58 10.60
C TRP A 57 7.35 -25.00 10.59
N ASP A 58 8.50 -25.25 11.21
CA ASP A 58 9.15 -26.57 11.26
C ASP A 58 8.87 -27.37 12.54
N GLY A 59 8.02 -26.83 13.44
CA GLY A 59 7.80 -27.37 14.78
C GLY A 59 8.49 -26.59 15.89
N THR A 60 9.51 -25.78 15.56
CA THR A 60 10.31 -24.99 16.51
C THR A 60 10.50 -23.53 16.12
N LYS A 61 10.56 -23.23 14.80
CA LYS A 61 10.73 -21.89 14.26
C LYS A 61 10.06 -21.76 12.88
N PHE A 62 9.87 -20.50 12.46
CA PHE A 62 9.52 -20.17 11.09
C PHE A 62 10.79 -20.06 10.24
N ASN A 63 10.81 -20.73 9.09
CA ASN A 63 11.86 -20.63 8.10
C ASN A 63 11.32 -20.03 6.81
N TRP A 64 12.16 -19.28 6.09
CA TRP A 64 11.85 -18.82 4.74
C TRP A 64 11.68 -20.02 3.81
N SER A 65 10.56 -20.09 3.11
CA SER A 65 10.25 -21.17 2.16
C SER A 65 9.94 -20.69 0.74
N SER A 66 9.94 -19.38 0.52
CA SER A 66 9.86 -18.78 -0.82
C SER A 66 10.71 -17.52 -0.94
N ASP A 67 11.06 -17.20 -2.18
CA ASP A 67 11.41 -15.83 -2.57
C ASP A 67 10.15 -14.93 -2.58
N TRP A 68 10.33 -13.67 -2.95
CA TRP A 68 9.23 -12.73 -3.12
C TRP A 68 8.26 -13.18 -4.21
N LEU A 69 6.98 -13.21 -3.86
CA LEU A 69 5.86 -13.54 -4.73
C LEU A 69 5.03 -12.29 -4.95
N GLN A 70 4.74 -11.95 -6.21
CA GLN A 70 3.89 -10.82 -6.56
C GLN A 70 2.47 -11.30 -6.81
N GLY A 71 1.48 -10.62 -6.22
CA GLY A 71 0.09 -10.76 -6.60
C GLY A 71 -0.14 -10.27 -8.03
N ASP A 72 -0.98 -10.99 -8.77
CA ASP A 72 -1.32 -10.62 -10.14
C ASP A 72 -2.43 -9.56 -10.16
N GLU A 73 -2.02 -8.31 -10.32
CA GLU A 73 -2.91 -7.17 -10.41
C GLU A 73 -3.88 -7.25 -11.60
N THR A 74 -3.56 -7.99 -12.67
CA THR A 74 -4.46 -8.15 -13.81
C THR A 74 -5.72 -8.96 -13.45
N ILE A 75 -5.59 -9.83 -12.45
CA ILE A 75 -6.69 -10.62 -11.88
C ILE A 75 -7.34 -9.88 -10.72
N MET A 76 -6.54 -9.30 -9.81
CA MET A 76 -7.05 -8.69 -8.58
C MET A 76 -7.76 -7.37 -8.81
N ARG A 77 -7.25 -6.47 -9.68
CA ARG A 77 -7.82 -5.12 -9.86
C ARG A 77 -9.28 -5.11 -10.31
N PRO A 78 -9.72 -5.96 -11.26
CA PRO A 78 -11.14 -6.04 -11.61
C PRO A 78 -12.02 -6.39 -10.40
N MET A 79 -11.57 -7.32 -9.55
CA MET A 79 -12.32 -7.73 -8.35
C MET A 79 -12.37 -6.62 -7.30
N VAL A 80 -11.24 -5.94 -7.05
CA VAL A 80 -11.17 -4.80 -6.12
C VAL A 80 -12.08 -3.67 -6.60
N THR A 81 -12.04 -3.33 -7.88
CA THR A 81 -12.88 -2.27 -8.47
C THR A 81 -14.35 -2.61 -8.34
N ALA A 82 -14.75 -3.83 -8.70
CA ALA A 82 -16.14 -4.27 -8.60
C ALA A 82 -16.65 -4.24 -7.15
N SER A 83 -15.83 -4.68 -6.18
CA SER A 83 -16.17 -4.65 -4.76
C SER A 83 -16.30 -3.21 -4.24
N ALA A 84 -15.35 -2.34 -4.56
CA ALA A 84 -15.37 -0.93 -4.17
C ALA A 84 -16.60 -0.20 -4.74
N ASP A 85 -16.98 -0.49 -5.99
CA ASP A 85 -18.15 0.10 -6.62
C ASP A 85 -19.46 -0.39 -6.03
N GLY A 86 -19.56 -1.69 -5.76
CA GLY A 86 -20.69 -2.26 -5.05
C GLY A 86 -20.90 -1.59 -3.69
N TYR A 87 -19.82 -1.46 -2.91
CA TYR A 87 -19.85 -0.81 -1.61
C TYR A 87 -20.23 0.67 -1.71
N ALA A 88 -19.62 1.42 -2.63
CA ALA A 88 -19.91 2.82 -2.84
C ALA A 88 -21.38 3.05 -3.21
N LYS A 89 -21.94 2.20 -4.09
CA LYS A 89 -23.36 2.23 -4.44
C LYS A 89 -24.26 1.94 -3.24
N GLU A 90 -23.98 0.89 -2.47
CA GLU A 90 -24.78 0.51 -1.30
C GLU A 90 -24.81 1.63 -0.25
N LYS A 91 -23.64 2.20 0.04
CA LYS A 91 -23.47 3.25 1.06
C LYS A 91 -23.74 4.65 0.54
N LYS A 92 -24.11 4.80 -0.74
CA LYS A 92 -24.34 6.09 -1.40
C LYS A 92 -23.13 7.02 -1.30
N ILE A 93 -21.93 6.46 -1.41
CA ILE A 93 -20.66 7.19 -1.37
C ILE A 93 -20.32 7.62 -2.80
N ALA A 94 -20.08 8.93 -2.99
CA ALA A 94 -19.54 9.43 -4.23
C ALA A 94 -18.04 9.14 -4.31
N ARG A 95 -17.54 8.69 -5.47
CA ARG A 95 -16.11 8.58 -5.72
C ARG A 95 -15.47 9.97 -5.63
N ARG A 96 -14.22 10.01 -5.14
CA ARG A 96 -13.45 11.25 -5.10
C ARG A 96 -13.23 11.78 -6.52
N PRO A 97 -13.36 13.10 -6.74
CA PRO A 97 -12.95 13.74 -7.98
C PRO A 97 -11.48 13.46 -8.29
N GLU A 98 -11.14 13.33 -9.57
CA GLU A 98 -9.74 13.15 -10.00
C GLU A 98 -8.84 14.30 -9.51
N ALA A 99 -9.38 15.51 -9.44
CA ALA A 99 -8.66 16.69 -8.93
C ALA A 99 -8.20 16.51 -7.47
N ASP A 100 -8.94 15.77 -6.64
CA ASP A 100 -8.58 15.49 -5.26
C ASP A 100 -7.47 14.44 -5.15
N CYS A 101 -7.10 13.82 -6.27
CA CYS A 101 -6.14 12.73 -6.40
C CYS A 101 -4.92 13.12 -7.25
N LYS A 102 -4.90 14.34 -7.79
CA LYS A 102 -3.73 14.95 -8.42
C LYS A 102 -2.85 15.57 -7.34
N SER A 103 -1.81 14.84 -6.93
CA SER A 103 -0.85 15.26 -5.92
C SER A 103 0.59 15.25 -6.42
#